data_AF-A0A1I5IEV6-F1
#
_entry.id   AF-A0A1I5IEV6-F1
#
_cell.length_a   1.000
_cell.length_b   1.000
_cell.length_c   1.000
_cell.angle_alpha   90.00
_cell.angle_beta   90.00
_cell.angle_gamma   90.00
#
_symmetry.space_group_name_H-M   'P 1'
#
loop_
_entity.id
_entity.type
_entity.pdbx_description
1 polymer ?
#
loop_
_entity_poly.entity_id
_entity_poly.type
_entity_poly.pdbx_seq_one_letter_code
_entity_poly.pdbx_strand_id
1 'polypeptide(L)'
;MSGDSFDNALAETVNGYYKAELIRGPTRDGPWKTVEDVELATLGWVHWHNQQRLHGYLGNRPPAEYERTFYAAHWDDQQPVGIP
;
A
#
# COMPACT_ATOMS: atom_id res chain seq x y z
N MET A 1 11.03 -12.11 -15.51
CA MET A 1 10.34 -11.76 -14.26
C MET A 1 8.92 -12.28 -14.40
N SER A 2 8.51 -13.24 -13.58
CA SER A 2 7.15 -13.79 -13.61
C SER A 2 6.48 -13.35 -12.32
N GLY A 3 5.43 -12.54 -12.41
CA GLY A 3 4.54 -12.26 -11.29
C GLY A 3 3.64 -13.46 -11.07
N ASP A 4 3.44 -13.85 -9.82
CA ASP A 4 2.55 -14.96 -9.49
C ASP A 4 1.10 -14.47 -9.31
N SER A 5 0.17 -15.41 -9.09
CA SER A 5 -1.23 -15.04 -8.89
C SER A 5 -1.47 -14.27 -7.60
N PHE A 6 -0.56 -14.35 -6.62
CA PHE A 6 -0.65 -13.57 -5.38
C PHE A 6 -0.31 -12.10 -5.64
N ASP A 7 0.73 -11.80 -6.40
CA ASP A 7 1.09 -10.44 -6.81
C ASP A 7 -0.08 -9.76 -7.55
N ASN A 8 -0.74 -10.50 -8.46
CA ASN A 8 -1.90 -9.98 -9.19
C ASN A 8 -3.09 -9.71 -8.27
N ALA A 9 -3.44 -10.64 -7.38
CA ALA A 9 -4.55 -10.48 -6.46
C ALA A 9 -4.35 -9.28 -5.50
N LEU A 10 -3.09 -9.06 -5.07
CA LEU A 10 -2.73 -7.91 -4.25
C LEU A 10 -2.90 -6.60 -5.04
N ALA A 11 -2.36 -6.53 -6.27
CA ALA A 11 -2.50 -5.36 -7.13
C ALA A 11 -3.96 -5.06 -7.47
N GLU A 12 -4.77 -6.07 -7.74
CA GLU A 12 -6.21 -5.95 -7.98
C GLU A 12 -6.94 -5.38 -6.77
N THR A 13 -6.58 -5.86 -5.57
CA THR A 13 -7.17 -5.38 -4.31
C THR A 13 -6.83 -3.91 -4.06
N VAL A 14 -5.56 -3.52 -4.22
CA VAL A 14 -5.12 -2.13 -4.06
C VAL A 14 -5.80 -1.21 -5.09
N ASN A 15 -5.90 -1.64 -6.35
CA ASN A 15 -6.61 -0.89 -7.39
C ASN A 15 -8.12 -0.77 -7.10
N GLY A 16 -8.72 -1.80 -6.50
CA GLY A 16 -10.10 -1.78 -6.03
C GLY A 16 -10.31 -0.70 -4.97
N TYR A 17 -9.45 -0.66 -3.95
CA TYR A 17 -9.48 0.37 -2.91
C TYR A 17 -9.30 1.78 -3.47
N TYR A 18 -8.30 1.98 -4.32
CA TYR A 18 -8.06 3.27 -4.97
C TYR A 18 -9.31 3.79 -5.70
N LYS A 19 -9.97 2.94 -6.49
CA LYS A 19 -11.18 3.31 -7.23
C LYS A 19 -12.37 3.59 -6.30
N ALA A 20 -12.53 2.80 -5.24
CA ALA A 20 -13.64 2.91 -4.32
C ALA A 20 -13.52 4.10 -3.36
N GLU A 21 -12.32 4.38 -2.87
CA GLU A 21 -12.05 5.39 -1.85
C GLU A 21 -11.74 6.76 -2.46
N LEU A 22 -10.89 6.83 -3.49
CA LEU A 22 -10.48 8.11 -4.09
C LEU A 22 -11.36 8.51 -5.28
N ILE A 23 -11.54 7.62 -6.25
CA ILE A 23 -12.18 8.00 -7.53
C ILE A 23 -13.70 8.15 -7.39
N ARG A 24 -14.32 7.28 -6.58
CA ARG A 24 -15.78 7.23 -6.38
C ARG A 24 -16.20 7.52 -4.93
N GLY A 25 -15.24 7.56 -4.02
CA GLY A 25 -15.48 7.49 -2.59
C GLY A 25 -15.79 8.83 -1.94
N PRO A 26 -15.98 8.82 -0.62
CA PRO A 26 -16.47 9.96 0.15
C PRO A 26 -15.49 11.13 0.23
N THR A 27 -14.22 10.92 -0.09
CA THR A 27 -13.18 11.96 -0.11
C THR A 27 -13.18 12.78 -1.40
N ARG A 28 -14.06 12.46 -2.35
CA ARG A 28 -14.19 13.19 -3.61
C ARG A 28 -15.12 14.39 -3.45
N ASP A 29 -14.54 15.58 -3.45
CA ASP A 29 -15.24 16.88 -3.42
C ASP A 29 -15.84 17.29 -4.79
N GLY A 30 -16.63 16.40 -5.39
CA GLY A 30 -17.33 16.64 -6.66
C GLY A 30 -16.57 16.16 -7.91
N PRO A 31 -16.98 16.58 -9.12
CA PRO A 31 -16.33 16.16 -10.36
C PRO A 31 -14.86 16.60 -10.44
N TRP A 32 -13.99 15.68 -10.88
CA TRP A 32 -12.62 16.02 -11.27
C TRP A 32 -12.66 17.03 -12.42
N LYS A 33 -11.96 18.16 -12.27
CA LYS A 33 -11.97 19.25 -13.25
C LYS A 33 -10.79 19.12 -14.20
N THR A 34 -9.64 18.69 -13.69
CA THR A 34 -8.42 18.49 -14.47
C THR A 34 -7.75 17.15 -14.12
N VAL A 35 -6.75 16.78 -14.94
CA VAL A 35 -5.90 15.62 -14.64
C VAL A 35 -5.00 15.92 -13.45
N GLU A 36 -4.49 17.14 -13.34
CA GLU A 36 -3.64 17.59 -12.23
C GLU A 36 -4.36 17.46 -10.87
N ASP A 37 -5.67 17.74 -10.81
CA ASP A 37 -6.46 17.54 -9.60
C ASP A 37 -6.46 16.06 -9.15
N VAL A 38 -6.57 15.15 -10.12
CA VAL A 38 -6.55 13.70 -9.87
C VAL A 38 -5.16 13.25 -9.43
N GLU A 39 -4.11 13.76 -10.07
CA GLU A 39 -2.73 13.43 -9.71
C GLU A 39 -2.39 13.89 -8.29
N LEU A 40 -2.77 15.12 -7.92
CA LEU A 40 -2.54 15.64 -6.57
C LEU A 40 -3.31 14.81 -5.53
N ALA A 41 -4.58 14.50 -5.80
CA ALA A 41 -5.38 13.66 -4.91
C ALA A 41 -4.81 12.23 -4.80
N THR A 42 -4.24 11.71 -5.88
CA THR A 42 -3.58 10.40 -5.91
C THR A 42 -2.34 10.39 -5.01
N LEU A 43 -1.51 11.43 -5.07
CA LEU A 43 -0.36 11.56 -4.18
C LEU A 43 -0.78 11.56 -2.71
N GLY A 44 -1.84 12.30 -2.38
CA GLY A 44 -2.42 12.32 -1.03
C GLY A 44 -2.94 10.94 -0.60
N TRP A 45 -3.68 10.26 -1.48
CA TRP A 45 -4.21 8.92 -1.20
C TRP A 45 -3.10 7.90 -0.99
N VAL A 46 -2.05 7.91 -1.82
CA VAL A 46 -0.89 7.01 -1.68
C VAL A 46 -0.17 7.24 -0.35
N HIS A 47 0.05 8.50 0.02
CA HIS A 47 0.66 8.83 1.30
C HIS A 47 -0.18 8.31 2.47
N TRP A 48 -1.49 8.59 2.48
CA TRP A 48 -2.40 8.10 3.51
C TRP A 48 -2.46 6.57 3.55
N HIS A 49 -2.60 5.92 2.39
CA HIS A 49 -2.69 4.46 2.27
C HIS A 49 -1.45 3.79 2.87
N ASN A 50 -0.26 4.33 2.63
CA ASN A 50 0.98 3.71 3.09
C ASN A 50 1.33 4.06 4.54
N GLN A 51 1.02 5.28 5.00
CA GLN A 51 1.52 5.80 6.27
C GLN A 51 0.47 5.81 7.39
N GLN A 52 -0.82 5.78 7.06
CA GLN A 52 -1.89 6.06 8.03
C GLN A 52 -3.05 5.07 7.96
N ARG A 53 -3.26 4.38 6.84
CA ARG A 53 -4.35 3.43 6.68
C ARG A 53 -4.13 2.21 7.57
N LEU A 54 -5.04 2.02 8.52
CA LEU A 54 -5.00 0.87 9.42
C LEU A 54 -5.59 -0.35 8.73
N HIS A 55 -4.83 -1.44 8.67
CA HIS A 55 -5.30 -2.71 8.16
C HIS A 55 -5.51 -3.68 9.32
N GLY A 56 -6.75 -4.15 9.51
CA GLY A 56 -7.06 -5.15 10.54
C GLY A 56 -6.26 -6.44 10.38
N TYR A 57 -5.98 -6.85 9.14
CA TYR A 57 -5.10 -8.00 8.83
C TYR A 57 -3.64 -7.77 9.27
N LEU A 58 -3.17 -6.51 9.31
CA LEU A 58 -1.82 -6.14 9.76
C LEU A 58 -1.77 -5.81 11.26
N GLY A 59 -2.80 -6.19 12.03
CA GLY A 59 -2.88 -5.88 13.46
C GLY A 59 -3.16 -4.40 13.75
N ASN A 60 -3.92 -3.72 12.88
CA ASN A 60 -4.20 -2.28 12.94
C ASN A 60 -2.93 -1.41 12.86
N ARG A 61 -2.02 -1.77 11.96
CA ARG A 61 -0.83 -0.97 11.64
C ARG A 61 -0.87 -0.48 10.20
N PRO A 62 -0.23 0.67 9.90
CA PRO A 62 0.00 1.10 8.54
C PRO A 62 0.90 0.12 7.76
N PRO A 63 0.74 0.01 6.43
CA PRO A 63 1.61 -0.84 5.60
C PRO A 63 3.09 -0.55 5.77
N ALA A 64 3.49 0.74 5.82
CA ALA A 64 4.89 1.11 5.99
C ALA A 64 5.49 0.68 7.34
N GLU A 65 4.67 0.63 8.39
CA GLU A 65 5.11 0.11 9.69
C GLU A 65 5.26 -1.42 9.63
N TYR A 66 4.29 -2.10 9.03
CA TYR A 66 4.34 -3.55 8.83
C TYR A 66 5.56 -3.97 8.00
N GLU A 67 5.79 -3.35 6.84
CA GLU A 67 6.95 -3.61 5.98
C GLU A 67 8.26 -3.40 6.74
N ARG A 68 8.40 -2.30 7.48
CA ARG A 68 9.62 -2.04 8.26
C ARG A 68 9.88 -3.14 9.28
N THR A 69 8.85 -3.63 9.97
CA THR A 69 9.00 -4.74 10.92
C THR A 69 9.28 -6.08 10.23
N PHE A 70 8.63 -6.34 9.09
CA PHE A 70 8.82 -7.56 8.31
C PHE A 70 10.24 -7.64 7.75
N TYR A 71 10.74 -6.57 7.11
CA TYR A 71 12.10 -6.54 6.58
C TYR A 71 13.16 -6.57 7.70
N ALA A 72 12.92 -5.94 8.85
CA ALA A 72 13.85 -6.02 9.98
C ALA A 72 13.95 -7.46 10.54
N ALA A 73 12.83 -8.18 10.65
CA ALA A 73 12.82 -9.58 11.07
C ALA A 73 13.42 -10.51 10.02
N HIS A 74 13.11 -10.29 8.73
CA HIS A 74 13.62 -11.13 7.65
C HIS A 74 15.12 -10.92 7.40
N TRP A 75 15.65 -9.72 7.64
CA TRP A 75 17.09 -9.45 7.60
C TRP A 75 17.85 -10.20 8.69
N ASP A 76 17.25 -10.39 9.88
CA ASP A 76 17.86 -11.13 10.99
C ASP A 76 17.95 -12.64 10.68
N ASP A 77 16.93 -13.20 10.01
CA ASP A 77 16.90 -14.58 9.51
C ASP A 77 17.89 -14.85 8.35
N GLN A 78 18.39 -13.80 7.69
CA GLN A 78 19.36 -13.90 6.59
C GLN A 78 20.82 -13.64 7.00
N GLN A 79 21.14 -13.58 8.29
CA GLN A 79 22.53 -13.65 8.74
C GLN A 79 23.16 -14.95 8.21
N PRO A 80 24.17 -14.90 7.33
CA PRO A 80 24.85 -16.11 6.93
C PRO A 80 25.52 -16.66 8.19
N VAL A 81 25.12 -17.87 8.58
CA VAL A 81 25.80 -18.62 9.63
C VAL A 81 27.28 -18.59 9.28
N GLY A 82 28.06 -17.83 10.05
CA GLY A 82 29.50 -17.76 9.87
C GLY A 82 30.06 -19.16 10.05
N ILE A 83 30.39 -19.82 8.94
CA ILE A 83 31.11 -21.09 8.95
C ILE A 83 32.57 -20.72 9.28
N PRO A 84 33.17 -21.30 10.34
CA PRO A 84 34.48 -20.91 10.85
C PRO A 84 35.62 -21.10 9.84
#